data_AF-A0A1F2T7F4-F1
#
_entry.id   AF-A0A1F2T7F4-F1
#
_cell.length_a   1.000
_cell.length_b   1.000
_cell.length_c   1.000
_cell.angle_alpha   90.00
_cell.angle_beta   90.00
_cell.angle_gamma   90.00
#
_symmetry.space_group_name_H-M   'P 1'
#
loop_
_entity.id
_entity.type
_entity.pdbx_description
1 polymer ?
#
loop_
_entity_poly.entity_id
_entity_poly.type
_entity_poly.pdbx_seq_one_letter_code
_entity_poly.pdbx_strand_id
1 'polypeptide(L)'
;MTDAKTPSVFRFFFLLLRPSAISLAIAAAVLAFGGYLEWIFPDGFDQAAAIALFLQLFSASTGYRDRLRKGHFDSVLAGRRGRWTVALAHWIWSIALGLSVWLALGAIDLVGRPQRWPTPLTGAGLAVMLYVSTVVWMATLPMARYAGGVLWLVVLFGLAATQRLQALRQMFTAAGDSWRDTIQAGLSGLVCPIFLMVDPAGAGAAVIAILIFTTAMAWLAGAIMIRRFSGVLVET
;
A
#
# COMPACT_ATOMS: atom_id res chain seq x y z
N MET A 1 -42.61 -9.93 8.59
CA MET A 1 -41.57 -9.34 7.71
C MET A 1 -40.22 -9.72 8.26
N THR A 2 -39.66 -10.82 7.76
CA THR A 2 -38.36 -11.33 8.19
C THR A 2 -37.25 -10.41 7.70
N ASP A 3 -36.48 -9.92 8.66
CA ASP A 3 -35.26 -9.13 8.53
C ASP A 3 -34.29 -9.81 7.54
N ALA A 4 -34.39 -9.43 6.26
CA ALA A 4 -33.49 -9.89 5.23
C ALA A 4 -32.11 -9.29 5.54
N LYS A 5 -31.30 -10.06 6.26
CA LYS A 5 -29.93 -9.72 6.72
C LYS A 5 -29.13 -9.09 5.60
N THR A 6 -29.17 -7.76 5.50
CA THR A 6 -28.35 -7.02 4.55
C THR A 6 -26.89 -7.31 4.90
N PRO A 7 -26.12 -7.97 4.01
CA PRO A 7 -24.77 -8.41 4.33
C PRO A 7 -23.92 -7.20 4.79
N SER A 8 -23.09 -7.36 5.82
CA SER A 8 -22.23 -6.28 6.33
C SER A 8 -21.31 -5.74 5.22
N VAL A 9 -20.93 -4.46 5.28
CA VAL A 9 -20.07 -3.83 4.25
C VAL A 9 -18.76 -4.59 4.10
N PHE A 10 -18.23 -5.05 5.23
CA PHE A 10 -17.04 -5.89 5.27
C PHE A 10 -17.25 -7.24 4.59
N ARG A 11 -18.39 -7.91 4.78
CA ARG A 11 -18.69 -9.17 4.09
C ARG A 11 -18.84 -8.97 2.59
N PHE A 12 -19.42 -7.86 2.15
CA PHE A 12 -19.53 -7.52 0.73
C PHE A 12 -18.14 -7.40 0.09
N PHE A 13 -17.26 -6.56 0.65
CA PHE A 13 -15.92 -6.38 0.09
C PHE A 13 -15.04 -7.62 0.24
N PHE A 14 -15.20 -8.41 1.31
CA PHE A 14 -14.53 -9.70 1.44
C PHE A 14 -14.83 -10.63 0.26
N LEU A 15 -16.08 -10.66 -0.22
CA LEU A 15 -16.47 -11.51 -1.34
C LEU A 15 -16.04 -10.92 -2.69
N LEU A 16 -16.11 -9.60 -2.84
CA LEU A 16 -15.80 -8.91 -4.08
C LEU A 16 -14.29 -8.83 -4.35
N LEU A 17 -13.50 -8.57 -3.33
CA LEU A 17 -12.05 -8.32 -3.42
C LEU A 17 -11.21 -9.55 -3.05
N ARG A 18 -11.79 -10.76 -3.17
CA ARG A 18 -11.03 -11.99 -2.89
C ARG A 18 -9.74 -12.03 -3.74
N PRO A 19 -8.58 -12.29 -3.10
CA PRO A 19 -7.36 -12.56 -3.83
C PRO A 19 -7.57 -13.69 -4.85
N SER A 20 -6.99 -13.55 -6.04
CA SER A 20 -6.95 -14.65 -7.01
C SER A 20 -5.96 -15.72 -6.53
N ALA A 21 -6.09 -16.94 -7.04
CA ALA A 21 -5.13 -18.01 -6.77
C ALA A 21 -3.69 -17.60 -7.14
N ILE A 22 -3.51 -16.81 -8.20
CA ILE A 22 -2.21 -16.27 -8.62
C ILE A 22 -1.65 -15.32 -7.55
N SER A 23 -2.46 -14.40 -7.02
CA SER A 23 -1.99 -13.50 -5.95
C SER A 23 -1.60 -14.26 -4.68
N LEU A 24 -2.31 -15.34 -4.34
CA LEU A 24 -1.96 -16.22 -3.22
C LEU A 24 -0.67 -17.00 -3.48
N ALA A 25 -0.47 -17.51 -4.70
CA ALA A 25 0.77 -18.19 -5.09
C ALA A 25 1.98 -17.25 -5.02
N ILE A 26 1.83 -16.00 -5.50
CA ILE A 26 2.88 -14.97 -5.39
C ILE A 26 3.15 -14.66 -3.91
N ALA A 27 2.11 -14.49 -3.09
CA ALA A 27 2.27 -14.27 -1.65
C ALA A 27 3.07 -15.41 -0.98
N ALA A 28 2.73 -16.66 -1.28
CA ALA A 28 3.45 -17.83 -0.78
C ALA A 28 4.92 -17.84 -1.25
N ALA A 29 5.18 -17.50 -2.52
CA ALA A 29 6.53 -17.42 -3.06
C ALA A 29 7.37 -16.32 -2.37
N VAL A 30 6.78 -15.16 -2.09
CA VAL A 30 7.45 -14.08 -1.35
C VAL A 30 7.82 -14.52 0.08
N LEU A 31 6.91 -15.22 0.77
CA LEU A 31 7.19 -15.73 2.11
C LEU A 31 8.26 -16.82 2.10
N ALA A 32 8.21 -17.74 1.14
CA ALA A 32 9.24 -18.76 0.97
C ALA A 32 10.60 -18.13 0.67
N PHE A 33 10.65 -17.09 -0.17
CA PHE A 33 11.86 -16.34 -0.44
C PHE A 33 12.39 -15.60 0.78
N GLY A 34 11.52 -14.99 1.59
CA GLY A 34 11.90 -14.38 2.87
C GLY A 34 12.50 -15.38 3.85
N GLY A 35 11.88 -16.56 3.99
CA GLY A 35 12.42 -17.65 4.80
C GLY A 35 13.75 -18.19 4.29
N TYR A 36 13.90 -18.29 2.97
CA TYR A 36 15.17 -18.67 2.32
C TYR A 36 16.28 -17.66 2.61
N LEU A 37 16.00 -16.35 2.44
CA LEU A 37 16.98 -15.30 2.72
C LEU A 37 17.37 -15.29 4.19
N GLU A 38 16.42 -15.38 5.10
CA GLU A 38 16.73 -15.43 6.53
C GLU A 38 17.57 -16.65 6.91
N TRP A 39 17.43 -17.77 6.19
CA TRP A 39 18.22 -18.96 6.44
C TRP A 39 19.64 -18.91 5.85
N ILE A 40 19.79 -18.42 4.61
CA ILE A 40 21.06 -18.54 3.86
C ILE A 40 21.83 -17.22 3.81
N PHE A 41 21.15 -16.09 3.66
CA PHE A 41 21.75 -14.78 3.52
C PHE A 41 20.99 -13.75 4.34
N PRO A 42 21.11 -13.80 5.68
CA PRO A 42 20.28 -12.98 6.56
C PRO A 42 20.36 -11.50 6.16
N ASP A 43 21.54 -11.00 5.81
CA ASP A 43 21.75 -9.57 5.52
C ASP A 43 20.99 -9.06 4.28
N GLY A 44 20.44 -9.95 3.44
CA GLY A 44 19.58 -9.59 2.32
C GLY A 44 18.08 -9.64 2.60
N PHE A 45 17.65 -9.78 3.86
CA PHE A 45 16.21 -9.88 4.20
C PHE A 45 15.39 -8.65 3.76
N ASP A 46 16.02 -7.48 3.65
CA ASP A 46 15.43 -6.25 3.11
C ASP A 46 14.92 -6.41 1.67
N GLN A 47 15.53 -7.30 0.88
CA GLN A 47 15.08 -7.65 -0.48
C GLN A 47 13.72 -8.33 -0.46
N ALA A 48 13.45 -9.22 0.51
CA ALA A 48 12.14 -9.84 0.67
C ALA A 48 11.06 -8.80 0.99
N ALA A 49 11.38 -7.84 1.86
CA ALA A 49 10.49 -6.73 2.18
C ALA A 49 10.23 -5.84 0.95
N ALA A 50 11.26 -5.54 0.15
CA ALA A 50 11.11 -4.76 -1.09
C ALA A 50 10.19 -5.47 -2.10
N ILE A 51 10.34 -6.79 -2.29
CA ILE A 51 9.45 -7.57 -3.16
C ILE A 51 8.02 -7.62 -2.60
N ALA A 52 7.87 -7.73 -1.28
CA ALA A 52 6.56 -7.66 -0.63
C ALA A 52 5.86 -6.31 -0.86
N LEU A 53 6.59 -5.19 -0.96
CA LEU A 53 6.01 -3.91 -1.37
C LEU A 53 5.47 -3.94 -2.79
N PHE A 54 6.11 -4.65 -3.73
CA PHE A 54 5.53 -4.82 -5.07
C PHE A 54 4.23 -5.62 -5.03
N LEU A 55 4.17 -6.70 -4.26
CA LEU A 55 2.91 -7.41 -4.02
C LEU A 55 1.86 -6.46 -3.40
N GLN A 56 2.25 -5.62 -2.46
CA GLN A 56 1.38 -4.62 -1.83
C GLN A 56 0.84 -3.61 -2.86
N LEU A 57 1.67 -3.10 -3.78
CA LEU A 57 1.24 -2.21 -4.87
C LEU A 57 0.10 -2.86 -5.66
N PHE A 58 0.26 -4.13 -6.06
CA PHE A 58 -0.77 -4.81 -6.84
C PHE A 58 -2.01 -5.19 -6.02
N SER A 59 -1.82 -5.62 -4.77
CA SER A 59 -2.92 -5.93 -3.85
C SER A 59 -3.80 -4.71 -3.62
N ALA A 60 -3.19 -3.57 -3.30
CA ALA A 60 -3.90 -2.33 -3.00
C ALA A 60 -4.53 -1.66 -4.24
N SER A 61 -4.05 -2.00 -5.45
CA SER A 61 -4.59 -1.51 -6.73
C SER A 61 -5.91 -2.20 -7.13
N THR A 62 -6.90 -2.22 -6.25
CA THR A 62 -8.16 -2.95 -6.50
C THR A 62 -9.03 -2.32 -7.59
N GLY A 63 -9.05 -0.99 -7.70
CA GLY A 63 -9.70 -0.22 -8.78
C GLY A 63 -11.19 -0.49 -9.00
N TYR A 64 -11.83 0.25 -9.90
CA TYR A 64 -13.18 -0.07 -10.39
C TYR A 64 -13.11 -0.34 -11.89
N ARG A 65 -13.54 -1.52 -12.34
CA ARG A 65 -13.60 -1.85 -13.77
C ARG A 65 -14.57 -0.89 -14.47
N ASP A 66 -14.21 -0.32 -15.62
CA ASP A 66 -14.87 0.84 -16.27
C ASP A 66 -16.40 0.79 -16.42
N ARG A 67 -17.05 -0.38 -16.35
CA ARG A 67 -18.51 -0.53 -16.41
C ARG A 67 -19.24 -0.41 -15.06
N LEU A 68 -18.53 -0.09 -13.97
CA LEU A 68 -19.05 -0.10 -12.60
C LEU A 68 -19.15 1.30 -11.97
N ARG A 69 -18.84 2.37 -12.70
CA ARG A 69 -18.94 3.75 -12.18
C ARG A 69 -20.38 4.18 -11.86
N LYS A 70 -21.39 3.57 -12.48
CA LYS A 70 -22.83 3.70 -12.14
C LYS A 70 -23.31 2.34 -11.63
N GLY A 71 -23.89 2.24 -10.42
CA GLY A 71 -24.45 0.98 -9.91
C GLY A 71 -23.59 0.16 -8.94
N HIS A 72 -22.26 0.26 -8.95
CA HIS A 72 -21.41 -0.63 -8.15
C HIS A 72 -21.54 -0.43 -6.65
N PHE A 73 -21.72 0.82 -6.24
CA PHE A 73 -22.04 1.15 -4.87
C PHE A 73 -23.54 1.15 -4.58
N ASP A 74 -24.43 0.97 -5.56
CA ASP A 74 -25.87 1.11 -5.34
C ASP A 74 -26.38 0.04 -4.38
N SER A 75 -25.83 -1.18 -4.39
CA SER A 75 -26.19 -2.21 -3.40
C SER A 75 -25.69 -1.89 -1.98
N VAL A 76 -24.61 -1.13 -1.83
CA VAL A 76 -24.03 -0.74 -0.54
C VAL A 76 -24.61 0.60 -0.03
N LEU A 77 -24.98 1.50 -0.95
CA LEU A 77 -25.59 2.82 -0.71
C LEU A 77 -27.11 2.73 -0.54
N ALA A 78 -27.79 1.77 -1.19
CA ALA A 78 -29.20 1.46 -0.94
C ALA A 78 -29.44 0.96 0.49
N GLY A 79 -28.41 0.44 1.16
CA GLY A 79 -28.46 -0.01 2.55
C GLY A 79 -28.38 1.09 3.61
N ARG A 80 -28.48 2.38 3.27
CA ARG A 80 -28.37 3.54 4.19
C ARG A 80 -27.05 3.61 5.00
N ARG A 81 -25.99 2.94 4.56
CA ARG A 81 -24.71 2.93 5.30
C ARG A 81 -23.84 4.15 4.97
N GLY A 82 -23.10 4.63 5.97
CA GLY A 82 -22.24 5.81 5.84
C GLY A 82 -21.14 5.62 4.78
N ARG A 83 -21.00 6.59 3.88
CA ARG A 83 -20.02 6.55 2.76
C ARG A 83 -18.57 6.41 3.25
N TRP A 84 -18.26 6.95 4.43
CA TRP A 84 -16.97 6.79 5.10
C TRP A 84 -16.69 5.34 5.49
N THR A 85 -17.70 4.61 5.96
CA THR A 85 -17.58 3.17 6.29
C THR A 85 -17.31 2.35 5.03
N VAL A 86 -17.90 2.73 3.89
CA VAL A 86 -17.63 2.08 2.59
C VAL A 86 -16.18 2.31 2.17
N ALA A 87 -15.70 3.55 2.23
CA ALA A 87 -14.31 3.88 1.91
C ALA A 87 -13.33 3.12 2.81
N LEU A 88 -13.58 3.09 4.12
CA LEU A 88 -12.74 2.37 5.09
C LEU A 88 -12.72 0.87 4.82
N ALA A 89 -13.89 0.24 4.62
CA ALA A 89 -13.97 -1.19 4.35
C ALA A 89 -13.30 -1.56 3.03
N HIS A 90 -13.47 -0.74 1.99
CA HIS A 90 -12.81 -0.92 0.71
C HIS A 90 -11.28 -0.83 0.86
N TRP A 91 -10.78 0.18 1.57
CA TRP A 91 -9.36 0.34 1.85
C TRP A 91 -8.79 -0.86 2.64
N ILE A 92 -9.40 -1.24 3.77
CA ILE A 92 -8.96 -2.38 4.59
C ILE A 92 -8.82 -3.65 3.75
N TRP A 93 -9.85 -4.00 2.97
CA TRP A 93 -9.81 -5.21 2.16
C TRP A 93 -8.85 -5.14 0.98
N SER A 94 -8.59 -3.95 0.43
CA SER A 94 -7.60 -3.76 -0.63
C SER A 94 -6.18 -4.06 -0.14
N ILE A 95 -5.89 -3.74 1.12
CA ILE A 95 -4.53 -3.87 1.67
C ILE A 95 -4.31 -5.19 2.42
N ALA A 96 -5.38 -5.93 2.73
CA ALA A 96 -5.37 -7.08 3.65
C ALA A 96 -4.39 -8.19 3.29
N LEU A 97 -4.33 -8.59 2.00
CA LEU A 97 -3.42 -9.65 1.55
C LEU A 97 -1.96 -9.25 1.80
N GLY A 98 -1.57 -8.09 1.28
CA GLY A 98 -0.19 -7.65 1.43
C GLY A 98 0.15 -7.30 2.90
N LEU A 99 -0.80 -6.82 3.71
CA LEU A 99 -0.62 -6.69 5.16
C LEU A 99 -0.33 -8.04 5.82
N SER A 100 -1.04 -9.08 5.42
CA SER A 100 -0.82 -10.43 5.96
C SER A 100 0.58 -10.95 5.61
N VAL A 101 1.03 -10.74 4.37
CA VAL A 101 2.40 -11.08 3.95
C VAL A 101 3.44 -10.24 4.70
N TRP A 102 3.19 -8.95 4.89
CA TRP A 102 4.07 -8.04 5.62
C TRP A 102 4.29 -8.48 7.07
N LEU A 103 3.19 -8.80 7.77
CA LEU A 103 3.24 -9.28 9.15
C LEU A 103 3.92 -10.65 9.25
N ALA A 104 3.68 -11.55 8.28
CA ALA A 104 4.35 -12.85 8.24
C ALA A 104 5.86 -12.70 7.99
N LEU A 105 6.30 -11.79 7.13
CA LEU A 105 7.73 -11.46 6.97
C LEU A 105 8.31 -10.89 8.28
N GLY A 106 7.58 -10.01 8.97
CA GLY A 106 7.98 -9.53 10.29
C GLY A 106 8.16 -10.66 11.31
N ALA A 107 7.30 -11.67 11.29
CA ALA A 107 7.44 -12.86 12.13
C ALA A 107 8.65 -13.73 11.74
N ILE A 108 8.90 -13.91 10.44
CA ILE A 108 10.08 -14.64 9.93
C ILE A 108 11.38 -13.96 10.41
N ASP A 109 11.48 -12.65 10.23
CA ASP A 109 12.63 -11.85 10.68
C ASP A 109 12.84 -11.93 12.20
N LEU A 110 11.74 -11.84 12.98
CA LEU A 110 11.81 -11.98 14.43
C LEU A 110 12.35 -13.34 14.87
N VAL A 111 11.92 -14.42 14.20
CA VAL A 111 12.35 -15.79 14.52
C VAL A 111 13.81 -16.00 14.13
N GLY A 112 14.24 -15.49 12.98
CA GLY A 112 15.62 -15.63 12.52
C GLY A 112 16.61 -14.78 13.32
N ARG A 113 16.20 -13.60 13.78
CA ARG A 113 17.04 -12.65 14.53
C ARG A 113 16.31 -12.06 15.75
N PRO A 114 16.16 -12.85 16.83
CA PRO A 114 15.38 -12.44 18.00
C PRO A 114 15.98 -11.27 18.78
N GLN A 115 17.25 -10.91 18.55
CA GLN A 115 17.92 -9.81 19.25
C GLN A 115 17.61 -8.42 18.67
N ARG A 116 16.93 -8.33 17.52
CA ARG A 116 16.59 -7.06 16.87
C ARG A 116 15.10 -6.94 16.64
N TRP A 117 14.62 -5.71 16.57
CA TRP A 117 13.25 -5.47 16.13
C TRP A 117 13.12 -5.78 14.63
N PRO A 118 12.08 -6.51 14.19
CA PRO A 118 11.93 -6.88 12.79
C PRO A 118 11.83 -5.66 11.88
N THR A 119 12.62 -5.62 10.81
CA THR A 119 12.66 -4.50 9.86
C THR A 119 11.28 -4.14 9.32
N PRO A 120 10.42 -5.10 8.88
CA PRO A 120 9.05 -4.79 8.44
C PRO A 120 8.18 -4.16 9.53
N LEU A 121 8.43 -4.45 10.80
CA LEU A 121 7.62 -4.00 11.94
C LEU A 121 8.18 -2.75 12.63
N THR A 122 9.28 -2.19 12.14
CA THR A 122 9.77 -0.88 12.58
C THR A 122 8.77 0.22 12.22
N GLY A 123 8.84 1.37 12.89
CA GLY A 123 8.00 2.52 12.56
C GLY A 123 8.14 2.96 11.10
N ALA A 124 9.36 2.91 10.55
CA ALA A 124 9.62 3.16 9.14
C ALA A 124 8.99 2.10 8.23
N GLY A 125 9.16 0.80 8.53
CA GLY A 125 8.59 -0.29 7.75
C GLY A 125 7.05 -0.23 7.69
N LEU A 126 6.39 0.01 8.81
CA LEU A 126 4.94 0.18 8.87
C LEU A 126 4.46 1.44 8.13
N ALA A 127 5.18 2.57 8.27
CA ALA A 127 4.85 3.80 7.54
C ALA A 127 4.96 3.60 6.04
N VAL A 128 6.01 2.94 5.56
CA VAL A 128 6.22 2.61 4.15
C VAL A 128 5.10 1.71 3.62
N MET A 129 4.78 0.63 4.33
CA MET A 129 3.69 -0.28 3.93
C MET A 129 2.35 0.46 3.83
N LEU A 130 1.99 1.26 4.85
CA LEU A 130 0.73 2.01 4.86
C LEU A 130 0.68 3.07 3.76
N TYR A 131 1.79 3.78 3.54
CA TYR A 131 1.92 4.81 2.51
C TYR A 131 1.72 4.22 1.12
N VAL A 132 2.52 3.20 0.76
CA VAL A 132 2.45 2.52 -0.53
C VAL A 132 1.04 2.00 -0.80
N SER A 133 0.46 1.34 0.20
CA SER A 133 -0.89 0.81 0.14
C SER A 133 -1.94 1.88 -0.16
N THR A 134 -1.88 2.99 0.56
CA THR A 134 -2.93 4.02 0.54
C THR A 134 -2.84 4.90 -0.70
N VAL A 135 -1.63 5.29 -1.10
CA VAL A 135 -1.42 6.09 -2.31
C VAL A 135 -1.86 5.32 -3.54
N VAL A 136 -1.49 4.04 -3.66
CA VAL A 136 -1.91 3.22 -4.80
C VAL A 136 -3.40 2.98 -4.81
N TRP A 137 -3.98 2.66 -3.64
CA TRP A 137 -5.43 2.50 -3.51
C TRP A 137 -6.13 3.75 -4.05
N MET A 138 -5.75 4.93 -3.54
CA MET A 138 -6.32 6.21 -3.95
C MET A 138 -6.15 6.45 -5.46
N ALA A 139 -4.93 6.27 -5.99
CA ALA A 139 -4.62 6.51 -7.39
C ALA A 139 -5.36 5.56 -8.35
N THR A 140 -5.70 4.35 -7.89
CA THR A 140 -6.38 3.34 -8.71
C THR A 140 -7.91 3.49 -8.68
N LEU A 141 -8.50 4.21 -7.72
CA LEU A 141 -9.96 4.41 -7.65
C LEU A 141 -10.59 4.96 -8.95
N PRO A 142 -10.00 5.93 -9.69
CA PRO A 142 -10.54 6.37 -10.97
C PRO A 142 -10.08 5.52 -12.16
N MET A 143 -9.31 4.46 -11.96
CA MET A 143 -8.66 3.70 -13.02
C MET A 143 -9.05 2.22 -13.00
N ALA A 144 -8.58 1.49 -14.02
CA ALA A 144 -8.67 0.03 -14.05
C ALA A 144 -7.87 -0.61 -12.90
N ARG A 145 -8.27 -1.82 -12.50
CA ARG A 145 -7.53 -2.64 -11.53
C ARG A 145 -6.05 -2.75 -11.94
N TYR A 146 -5.14 -2.69 -10.97
CA TYR A 146 -3.68 -2.70 -11.13
C TYR A 146 -3.04 -1.42 -11.69
N ALA A 147 -3.81 -0.45 -12.21
CA ALA A 147 -3.25 0.72 -12.87
C ALA A 147 -2.34 1.56 -11.96
N GLY A 148 -2.72 1.82 -10.70
CA GLY A 148 -1.90 2.62 -9.78
C GLY A 148 -0.55 1.97 -9.48
N GLY A 149 -0.52 0.66 -9.24
CA GLY A 149 0.72 -0.10 -9.05
C GLY A 149 1.60 -0.08 -10.31
N VAL A 150 1.01 -0.28 -11.49
CA VAL A 150 1.74 -0.22 -12.78
C VAL A 150 2.32 1.17 -13.01
N LEU A 151 1.56 2.24 -12.78
CA LEU A 151 2.04 3.61 -12.95
C LEU A 151 3.22 3.91 -12.02
N TRP A 152 3.16 3.47 -10.77
CA TRP A 152 4.29 3.63 -9.85
C TRP A 152 5.53 2.87 -10.34
N LEU A 153 5.37 1.63 -10.80
CA LEU A 153 6.50 0.87 -11.36
C LEU A 153 7.10 1.54 -12.61
N VAL A 154 6.28 2.11 -13.50
CA VAL A 154 6.77 2.89 -14.65
C VAL A 154 7.60 4.07 -14.19
N VAL A 155 7.18 4.79 -13.14
CA VAL A 155 7.97 5.88 -12.56
C VAL A 155 9.29 5.37 -12.00
N LEU A 156 9.29 4.30 -11.19
CA LEU A 156 10.51 3.76 -10.59
C LEU A 156 11.50 3.25 -11.65
N PHE A 157 11.01 2.49 -12.64
CA PHE A 157 11.86 2.00 -13.72
C PHE A 157 12.36 3.12 -14.63
N GLY A 158 11.53 4.14 -14.91
CA GLY A 158 11.98 5.32 -15.66
C GLY A 158 13.08 6.09 -14.93
N LEU A 159 12.96 6.25 -13.61
CA LEU A 159 14.00 6.87 -12.77
C LEU A 159 15.27 6.01 -12.71
N ALA A 160 15.14 4.69 -12.66
CA ALA A 160 16.28 3.77 -12.69
C ALA A 160 17.00 3.82 -14.06
N ALA A 161 16.25 3.76 -15.16
CA ALA A 161 16.81 3.81 -16.52
C ALA A 161 17.56 5.11 -16.81
N THR A 162 17.13 6.22 -16.20
CA THR A 162 17.76 7.54 -16.32
C THR A 162 18.82 7.82 -15.24
N GLN A 163 19.19 6.83 -14.43
CA GLN A 163 20.14 6.95 -13.32
C GLN A 163 19.73 7.99 -12.25
N ARG A 164 18.47 8.45 -12.28
CA ARG A 164 17.91 9.41 -11.31
C ARG A 164 17.56 8.76 -9.99
N LEU A 165 17.32 7.44 -9.98
CA LEU A 165 17.08 6.72 -8.73
C LEU A 165 18.28 6.79 -7.78
N GLN A 166 19.50 6.72 -8.30
CA GLN A 166 20.72 6.87 -7.51
C GLN A 166 20.87 8.30 -6.95
N ALA A 167 20.51 9.31 -7.75
CA ALA A 167 20.51 10.70 -7.30
C ALA A 167 19.48 10.93 -6.17
N LEU A 168 18.29 10.33 -6.27
CA LEU A 168 17.29 10.38 -5.19
C LEU A 168 17.78 9.67 -3.93
N ARG A 169 18.46 8.53 -4.06
CA ARG A 169 19.07 7.85 -2.92
C ARG A 169 20.12 8.73 -2.25
N GLN A 170 20.99 9.36 -3.02
CA GLN A 170 22.01 10.29 -2.49
C GLN A 170 21.37 11.47 -1.74
N MET A 171 20.31 12.06 -2.28
CA MET A 171 19.55 13.12 -1.59
C MET A 171 18.92 12.63 -0.29
N PHE A 172 18.44 11.38 -0.25
CA PHE A 172 17.90 10.77 0.96
C PHE A 172 18.98 10.55 2.02
N THR A 173 20.14 10.01 1.64
CA THR A 173 21.23 9.69 2.56
C THR A 173 22.02 10.92 3.01
N ALA A 174 22.04 11.99 2.23
CA ALA A 174 22.73 13.24 2.55
C ALA A 174 21.91 14.16 3.47
N ALA A 175 20.80 13.69 4.02
CA ALA A 175 19.93 14.49 4.88
C ALA A 175 20.70 14.97 6.13
N GLY A 176 20.97 16.27 6.20
CA GLY A 176 21.55 16.92 7.38
C GLY A 176 20.48 17.47 8.34
N ASP A 177 20.92 18.29 9.29
CA ASP A 177 20.05 18.88 10.33
C ASP A 177 19.14 20.01 9.82
N SER A 178 19.20 20.36 8.54
CA SER A 178 18.40 21.45 7.98
C SER A 178 16.99 21.00 7.57
N TRP A 179 16.02 21.92 7.67
CA TRP A 179 14.64 21.67 7.21
C TRP A 179 14.55 21.39 5.71
N ARG A 180 15.45 22.00 4.92
CA ARG A 180 15.52 21.77 3.47
C ARG A 180 15.92 20.32 3.17
N ASP A 181 16.92 19.82 3.88
CA ASP A 181 17.42 18.45 3.70
C ASP A 181 16.35 17.43 4.13
N THR A 182 15.63 17.73 5.22
CA THR A 182 14.47 16.93 5.67
C THR A 182 13.37 16.86 4.61
N ILE A 183 13.03 17.99 3.97
CA ILE A 183 12.05 18.01 2.88
C ILE A 183 12.56 17.19 1.69
N GLN A 184 13.82 17.35 1.31
CA GLN A 184 14.40 16.62 0.17
C GLN A 184 14.44 15.11 0.41
N ALA A 185 14.81 14.68 1.61
CA ALA A 185 14.74 13.28 2.03
C ALA A 185 13.29 12.78 2.07
N GLY A 186 12.37 13.59 2.61
CA GLY A 186 10.93 13.32 2.58
C GLY A 186 10.41 13.08 1.17
N LEU A 187 10.68 14.00 0.23
CA LEU A 187 10.27 13.87 -1.17
C LEU A 187 10.89 12.65 -1.85
N SER A 188 12.16 12.37 -1.58
CA SER A 188 12.84 11.18 -2.11
C SER A 188 12.21 9.89 -1.58
N GLY A 189 11.86 9.86 -0.29
CA GLY A 189 11.13 8.77 0.35
C GLY A 189 9.70 8.61 -0.14
N LEU A 190 9.01 9.70 -0.52
CA LEU A 190 7.68 9.60 -1.15
C LEU A 190 7.76 8.94 -2.52
N VAL A 191 8.81 9.21 -3.31
CA VAL A 191 9.02 8.56 -4.61
C VAL A 191 9.45 7.10 -4.46
N CYS A 192 10.42 6.84 -3.58
CA CYS A 192 11.03 5.53 -3.35
C CYS A 192 11.03 5.19 -1.85
N PRO A 193 9.90 4.74 -1.31
CA PRO A 193 9.72 4.59 0.14
C PRO A 193 10.57 3.49 0.77
N ILE A 194 11.08 2.54 -0.01
CA ILE A 194 12.00 1.51 0.47
C ILE A 194 13.30 2.10 1.05
N PHE A 195 13.68 3.33 0.67
CA PHE A 195 14.83 4.02 1.26
C PHE A 195 14.72 4.17 2.79
N LEU A 196 13.52 4.36 3.32
CA LEU A 196 13.33 4.47 4.77
C LEU A 196 13.61 3.16 5.52
N MET A 197 13.56 2.02 4.82
CA MET A 197 13.82 0.71 5.42
C MET A 197 15.29 0.30 5.26
N VAL A 198 15.88 0.60 4.10
CA VAL A 198 17.27 0.24 3.77
C VAL A 198 18.27 1.15 4.47
N ASP A 199 17.96 2.45 4.57
CA ASP A 199 18.85 3.47 5.11
C ASP A 199 18.19 4.15 6.35
N PRO A 200 18.04 3.43 7.49
CA PRO A 200 17.29 3.91 8.67
C PRO A 200 17.87 5.19 9.29
N ALA A 201 19.16 5.48 9.08
CA ALA A 201 19.79 6.72 9.50
C ALA A 201 19.15 7.96 8.82
N GLY A 202 18.69 7.83 7.57
CA GLY A 202 17.95 8.88 6.86
C GLY A 202 16.45 8.91 7.19
N ALA A 203 15.92 7.86 7.81
CA ALA A 203 14.51 7.72 8.19
C ALA A 203 14.19 8.41 9.53
N GLY A 204 14.67 9.64 9.71
CA GLY A 204 14.39 10.43 10.90
C GLY A 204 12.88 10.65 11.12
N ALA A 205 12.49 10.96 12.36
CA ALA A 205 11.08 11.11 12.74
C ALA A 205 10.31 12.12 11.85
N ALA A 206 10.97 13.19 11.39
CA ALA A 206 10.37 14.17 10.50
C ALA A 206 10.07 13.61 9.10
N VAL A 207 10.95 12.78 8.53
CA VAL A 207 10.73 12.11 7.24
C VAL A 207 9.58 11.11 7.35
N ILE A 208 9.53 10.33 8.44
CA ILE A 208 8.42 9.42 8.73
C ILE A 208 7.10 10.21 8.88
N ALA A 209 7.13 11.37 9.56
CA ALA A 209 5.96 12.23 9.71
C ALA A 209 5.44 12.76 8.36
N ILE A 210 6.33 13.14 7.43
CA ILE A 210 5.96 13.52 6.06
C ILE A 210 5.23 12.36 5.37
N LEU A 211 5.74 11.14 5.50
CA LEU A 211 5.11 9.94 4.92
C LEU A 211 3.72 9.67 5.52
N ILE A 212 3.58 9.74 6.84
CA ILE A 212 2.31 9.55 7.56
C ILE A 212 1.30 10.64 7.16
N PHE A 213 1.72 11.90 7.13
CA PHE A 213 0.89 13.01 6.69
C PHE A 213 0.39 12.80 5.25
N THR A 214 1.29 12.43 4.34
CA THR A 214 0.92 12.16 2.94
C THR A 214 -0.04 10.97 2.82
N THR A 215 0.17 9.93 3.64
CA THR A 215 -0.72 8.77 3.74
C THR A 215 -2.13 9.19 4.16
N ALA A 216 -2.25 10.02 5.21
CA ALA A 216 -3.54 10.53 5.69
C ALA A 216 -4.25 11.38 4.63
N MET A 217 -3.51 12.23 3.91
CA MET A 217 -4.06 13.03 2.82
C MET A 217 -4.52 12.16 1.65
N ALA A 218 -3.76 11.14 1.27
CA ALA A 218 -4.16 10.19 0.23
C ALA A 218 -5.42 9.40 0.61
N TRP A 219 -5.51 8.96 1.87
CA TRP A 219 -6.72 8.28 2.36
C TRP A 219 -7.94 9.20 2.28
N LEU A 220 -7.81 10.44 2.77
CA LEU A 220 -8.87 11.43 2.76
C LEU A 220 -9.33 11.74 1.32
N ALA A 221 -8.38 11.92 0.39
CA ALA A 221 -8.67 12.15 -1.03
C ALA A 221 -9.45 10.97 -1.65
N GLY A 222 -9.01 9.74 -1.41
CA GLY A 222 -9.72 8.55 -1.90
C GLY A 222 -11.12 8.39 -1.29
N ALA A 223 -11.27 8.67 0.00
CA ALA A 223 -12.57 8.64 0.67
C ALA A 223 -13.52 9.73 0.15
N ILE A 224 -13.03 10.94 -0.12
CA ILE A 224 -13.79 12.01 -0.77
C ILE A 224 -14.22 11.60 -2.18
N MET A 225 -13.34 10.94 -2.95
CA MET A 225 -13.67 10.47 -4.29
C MET A 225 -14.75 9.38 -4.26
N ILE A 226 -14.65 8.39 -3.37
CA ILE A 226 -15.72 7.41 -3.13
C ILE A 226 -17.03 8.10 -2.75
N ARG A 227 -16.97 9.12 -1.90
CA ARG A 227 -18.14 9.93 -1.56
C ARG A 227 -18.75 10.65 -2.77
N ARG A 228 -17.96 11.01 -3.79
CA ARG A 228 -18.40 11.76 -4.98
C ARG A 228 -18.83 10.90 -6.18
N PHE A 229 -18.52 9.59 -6.22
CA PHE A 229 -18.83 8.72 -7.37
C PHE A 229 -20.33 8.55 -7.72
N SER A 230 -21.25 9.06 -6.92
CA SER A 230 -22.69 9.04 -7.20
C SER A 230 -23.10 10.10 -8.23
N GLY A 231 -22.92 9.80 -9.52
CA GLY A 231 -23.68 10.44 -10.60
C GLY A 231 -25.01 9.70 -10.78
N VAL A 232 -26.12 10.46 -10.82
CA VAL A 232 -27.50 9.99 -11.03
C VAL A 232 -27.55 8.93 -12.14
N LEU A 233 -28.26 7.82 -11.88
CA LEU A 233 -28.76 6.94 -12.94
C LEU A 233 -29.72 7.77 -13.79
N VAL A 234 -29.20 8.43 -14.83
CA VAL A 234 -30.06 8.96 -15.89
C VAL A 234 -30.58 7.75 -16.63
N GLU A 235 -31.86 7.45 -16.43
CA GLU A 235 -32.61 6.54 -17.28
C GLU A 235 -32.48 7.04 -18.72
N THR A 236 -31.83 6.23 -19.56
CA THR A 236 -31.86 6.39 -21.02
C THR A 236 -32.63 5.23 -21.59
#